data_AF-A0A7C7ME44-F1
#
_entry.id   AF-A0A7C7ME44-F1
#
_cell.length_a   1.000
_cell.length_b   1.000
_cell.length_c   1.000
_cell.angle_alpha   90.00
_cell.angle_beta   90.00
_cell.angle_gamma   90.00
#
_symmetry.space_group_name_H-M   'P 1'
#
loop_
_entity.id
_entity.type
_entity.pdbx_description
1 polymer ?
#
loop_
_entity_poly.entity_id
_entity_poly.type
_entity_poly.pdbx_seq_one_letter_code
_entity_poly.pdbx_strand_id
1 'polypeptide(L)'
;MKKSFYLILVLFLLVITAFKDNPNNSATNNTVLYSEKDAVRKVVEDSYANGAFNKLDTDAMENGFHRDFAIFSPKGEDIRRYPIKAWLAGTKKAKASANYDPKKHEYNYNFVSVDVTGKAAAVKIEYSKEEKMVYTDYLLLSKFDSGWKIVAKVYYSH
;
A
#
# COMPACT_ATOMS: atom_id res chain seq x y z
N MET A 1 5.23 31.11 -59.38
CA MET A 1 5.63 30.40 -58.14
C MET A 1 5.07 31.03 -56.84
N LYS A 2 3.81 31.50 -56.78
CA LYS A 2 3.20 32.01 -55.53
C LYS A 2 1.79 31.48 -55.23
N LYS A 3 1.16 30.73 -56.15
CA LYS A 3 -0.20 30.17 -55.96
C LYS A 3 -0.23 28.78 -55.32
N SER A 4 0.88 28.02 -55.39
CA SER A 4 0.97 26.68 -54.77
C SER A 4 1.17 26.69 -53.25
N PHE A 5 1.63 27.81 -52.68
CA PHE A 5 1.92 27.88 -51.24
C PHE A 5 0.65 28.13 -50.40
N TYR A 6 -0.33 28.86 -50.95
CA TYR A 6 -1.61 29.11 -50.28
C TYR A 6 -2.52 27.87 -50.24
N LEU A 7 -2.40 26.96 -51.22
CA LEU A 7 -3.23 25.75 -51.27
C LEU A 7 -2.81 24.72 -50.20
N ILE A 8 -1.54 24.70 -49.82
CA ILE A 8 -1.02 23.79 -48.78
C ILE A 8 -1.33 24.33 -47.37
N LEU A 9 -1.36 25.66 -47.18
CA LEU A 9 -1.69 26.28 -45.88
C LEU A 9 -3.19 26.17 -45.54
N VAL A 10 -4.09 26.18 -46.55
CA VAL A 10 -5.53 26.01 -46.33
C VAL A 10 -5.89 24.54 -46.02
N LEU A 11 -5.14 23.57 -46.55
CA LEU A 11 -5.35 22.15 -46.24
C LEU A 11 -4.95 21.81 -44.79
N PHE A 12 -3.94 22.48 -44.22
CA PHE A 12 -3.53 22.26 -42.83
C PHE A 12 -4.49 22.87 -41.80
N LEU A 13 -5.25 23.90 -42.17
CA LEU A 13 -6.29 24.50 -41.32
C LEU A 13 -7.61 23.71 -41.32
N LEU A 14 -7.91 22.94 -42.37
CA LEU A 14 -9.12 22.10 -42.44
C LEU A 14 -9.01 20.77 -41.67
N VAL A 15 -7.78 20.30 -41.38
CA VAL A 15 -7.58 19.08 -40.57
C VAL A 15 -7.78 19.35 -39.07
N ILE A 16 -7.67 20.61 -38.62
CA ILE A 16 -7.86 20.97 -37.20
C ILE A 16 -9.35 21.12 -36.84
N THR A 17 -10.25 21.28 -37.82
CA THR A 17 -11.71 21.37 -37.57
C THR A 17 -12.46 20.05 -37.67
N ALA A 18 -11.81 18.94 -38.03
CA ALA A 18 -12.46 17.63 -38.18
C ALA A 18 -12.30 16.68 -36.95
N PHE A 19 -11.64 17.14 -35.88
CA PHE A 19 -11.60 16.44 -34.59
C PHE A 19 -12.38 17.20 -33.49
N LYS A 20 -13.52 17.79 -33.86
CA LYS A 20 -14.56 18.16 -32.90
C LYS A 20 -15.76 17.25 -33.10
N ASP A 21 -16.07 16.55 -32.01
CA ASP A 21 -17.33 15.87 -31.72
C ASP A 21 -17.65 14.61 -32.56
N ASN A 22 -16.98 13.50 -32.22
CA ASN A 22 -17.62 12.19 -32.32
C ASN A 22 -18.21 11.82 -30.95
N PRO A 23 -19.54 11.99 -30.72
CA PRO A 23 -20.16 11.72 -29.42
C PRO A 23 -20.28 10.22 -29.06
N ASN A 24 -19.78 9.31 -29.90
CA ASN A 24 -20.02 7.86 -29.75
C ASN A 24 -18.77 7.03 -29.44
N ASN A 25 -17.74 7.61 -28.83
CA ASN A 25 -16.59 6.83 -28.35
C ASN A 25 -16.36 7.01 -26.84
N SER A 26 -17.42 6.81 -26.06
CA SER A 26 -17.29 6.44 -24.65
C SER A 26 -16.95 4.95 -24.56
N ALA A 27 -15.71 4.59 -24.92
CA ALA A 27 -15.09 3.44 -24.29
C ALA A 27 -14.88 3.81 -22.82
N THR A 28 -15.92 3.61 -22.00
CA THR A 28 -15.82 3.61 -20.54
C THR A 28 -14.92 2.44 -20.17
N ASN A 29 -13.61 2.70 -20.18
CA ASN A 29 -12.68 1.98 -19.35
C ASN A 29 -13.17 2.22 -17.93
N ASN A 30 -13.90 1.25 -17.37
CA ASN A 30 -14.32 1.21 -15.98
C ASN A 30 -13.08 1.04 -15.10
N THR A 31 -12.22 2.05 -15.09
CA THR A 31 -11.11 2.20 -14.17
C THR A 31 -11.75 2.54 -12.84
N VAL A 32 -11.90 1.54 -11.97
CA VAL A 32 -12.30 1.77 -10.59
C VAL A 32 -11.24 2.67 -9.97
N LEU A 33 -11.57 3.96 -9.82
CA LEU A 33 -10.73 4.92 -9.12
C LEU A 33 -10.83 4.60 -7.63
N TYR A 34 -9.90 3.79 -7.13
CA TYR A 34 -9.76 3.58 -5.69
C TYR A 34 -9.33 4.88 -5.02
N SER A 35 -9.95 5.19 -3.87
CA SER A 35 -9.47 6.31 -3.07
C SER A 35 -8.08 6.00 -2.55
N GLU A 36 -7.29 7.04 -2.24
CA GLU A 36 -5.98 6.83 -1.58
C GLU A 36 -6.13 6.10 -0.24
N LYS A 37 -7.27 6.27 0.45
CA LYS A 37 -7.60 5.52 1.66
C LYS A 37 -7.77 4.02 1.37
N ASP A 38 -8.40 3.66 0.27
CA ASP A 38 -8.55 2.25 -0.14
C ASP A 38 -7.20 1.65 -0.56
N ALA A 39 -6.38 2.41 -1.27
CA ALA A 39 -5.02 1.98 -1.63
C ALA A 39 -4.14 1.73 -0.39
N VAL A 40 -4.19 2.64 0.60
CA VAL A 40 -3.52 2.46 1.90
C VAL A 40 -4.06 1.25 2.65
N ARG A 41 -5.39 1.11 2.74
CA ARG A 41 -6.04 -0.02 3.40
C ARG A 41 -5.59 -1.34 2.78
N LYS A 42 -5.55 -1.41 1.45
CA LYS A 42 -5.11 -2.60 0.71
C LYS A 42 -3.66 -2.96 1.00
N VAL A 43 -2.74 -1.99 1.03
CA VAL A 43 -1.34 -2.25 1.40
C VAL A 43 -1.22 -2.79 2.82
N VAL A 44 -1.94 -2.19 3.78
CA VAL A 44 -1.94 -2.68 5.17
C VAL A 44 -2.56 -4.07 5.28
N GLU A 45 -3.64 -4.34 4.56
CA GLU A 45 -4.30 -5.64 4.59
C GLU A 45 -3.41 -6.74 3.97
N ASP A 46 -2.89 -6.51 2.77
CA ASP A 46 -2.11 -7.50 2.04
C ASP A 46 -0.76 -7.76 2.72
N SER A 47 -0.01 -6.70 3.03
CA SER A 47 1.38 -6.83 3.44
C SER A 47 1.59 -6.90 4.95
N TYR A 48 0.66 -6.35 5.74
CA TYR A 48 0.77 -6.33 7.19
C TYR A 48 -0.15 -7.35 7.86
N ALA A 49 -1.46 -7.17 7.77
CA ALA A 49 -2.43 -8.05 8.43
C ALA A 49 -2.34 -9.49 7.90
N ASN A 50 -2.28 -9.66 6.59
CA ASN A 50 -2.11 -10.98 6.00
C ASN A 50 -0.63 -11.34 5.85
N GLY A 51 0.19 -10.45 5.28
CA GLY A 51 1.60 -10.74 5.04
C GLY A 51 2.38 -11.05 6.31
N ALA A 52 2.32 -10.16 7.30
CA ALA A 52 3.17 -10.26 8.48
C ALA A 52 2.57 -11.06 9.65
N PHE A 53 1.24 -11.18 9.72
CA PHE A 53 0.54 -11.94 10.76
C PHE A 53 -0.07 -13.23 10.21
N ASN A 54 -1.11 -13.16 9.38
CA ASN A 54 -1.97 -14.33 9.14
C ASN A 54 -1.39 -15.41 8.21
N LYS A 55 -0.71 -15.00 7.13
CA LYS A 55 -0.22 -15.90 6.07
C LYS A 55 1.29 -16.09 6.10
N LEU A 56 2.00 -15.27 6.87
CA LEU A 56 3.47 -15.18 6.85
C LEU A 56 4.00 -15.12 5.41
N ASP A 57 3.38 -14.26 4.59
CA ASP A 57 3.70 -14.07 3.18
C ASP A 57 4.80 -13.01 3.08
N THR A 58 6.03 -13.48 2.94
CA THR A 58 7.19 -12.61 2.92
C THR A 58 7.33 -11.83 1.61
N ASP A 59 6.70 -12.28 0.52
CA ASP A 59 6.72 -11.55 -0.74
C ASP A 59 5.74 -10.37 -0.66
N ALA A 60 4.56 -10.59 -0.06
CA ALA A 60 3.65 -9.49 0.26
C ALA A 60 4.30 -8.48 1.22
N MET A 61 5.04 -8.95 2.24
CA MET A 61 5.81 -8.07 3.11
C MET A 61 6.87 -7.26 2.34
N GLU A 62 7.72 -7.91 1.54
CA GLU A 62 8.77 -7.23 0.76
C GLU A 62 8.18 -6.16 -0.18
N ASN A 63 6.98 -6.39 -0.70
CA ASN A 63 6.28 -5.43 -1.54
C ASN A 63 5.58 -4.29 -0.78
N GLY A 64 5.10 -4.50 0.45
CA GLY A 64 4.37 -3.45 1.17
C GLY A 64 5.20 -2.61 2.11
N PHE A 65 6.33 -3.11 2.58
CA PHE A 65 7.21 -2.38 3.49
C PHE A 65 8.28 -1.61 2.74
N HIS A 66 8.63 -0.43 3.24
CA HIS A 66 9.84 0.24 2.81
C HIS A 66 11.06 -0.50 3.36
N ARG A 67 12.16 -0.55 2.60
CA ARG A 67 13.43 -1.21 3.00
C ARG A 67 13.99 -0.73 4.35
N ASP A 68 13.69 0.51 4.73
CA ASP A 68 14.15 1.13 5.98
C ASP A 68 13.09 1.10 7.09
N PHE A 69 11.96 0.41 6.88
CA PHE A 69 10.94 0.22 7.91
C PHE A 69 11.54 -0.40 9.17
N ALA A 70 11.06 0.08 10.31
CA ALA A 70 11.28 -0.57 11.59
C ALA A 70 10.04 -0.48 12.49
N ILE A 71 9.90 -1.48 13.36
CA ILE A 71 9.09 -1.39 14.56
C ILE A 71 9.93 -0.69 15.62
N PHE A 72 9.35 0.34 16.22
CA PHE A 72 9.95 1.12 17.29
C PHE A 72 9.25 0.80 18.60
N SER A 73 10.01 0.43 19.63
CA SER A 73 9.48 0.22 20.98
C SER A 73 10.38 0.83 22.05
N PRO A 74 9.80 1.34 23.14
CA PRO A 74 10.57 1.91 24.24
C PRO A 74 11.37 0.84 24.97
N LYS A 75 12.54 1.23 25.48
CA LYS A 75 13.40 0.44 26.37
C LYS A 75 13.95 1.40 27.43
N GLY A 76 13.11 1.78 28.40
CA GLY A 76 13.40 2.94 29.25
C GLY A 76 13.40 4.20 28.40
N GLU A 77 14.44 5.03 28.56
CA GLU A 77 14.66 6.24 27.73
C GLU A 77 15.22 5.92 26.34
N ASP A 78 15.72 4.70 26.12
CA ASP A 78 16.21 4.26 24.81
C ASP A 78 15.08 3.77 23.90
N ILE A 79 15.37 3.72 22.60
CA ILE A 79 14.47 3.14 21.59
C ILE A 79 15.05 1.84 21.01
N ARG A 80 14.28 0.76 21.08
CA ARG A 80 14.58 -0.46 20.33
C ARG A 80 14.06 -0.30 18.91
N ARG A 81 14.91 -0.63 17.93
CA ARG A 81 14.55 -0.70 16.52
C ARG A 81 14.56 -2.15 16.06
N TYR A 82 13.45 -2.61 15.49
CA TYR A 82 13.36 -3.93 14.86
C TYR A 82 13.08 -3.76 13.35
N PRO A 83 14.11 -3.85 12.51
CA PRO A 83 14.02 -3.53 11.09
C PRO A 83 13.32 -4.63 10.27
N ILE A 84 12.70 -4.25 9.15
CA ILE A 84 11.99 -5.19 8.25
C ILE A 84 12.85 -6.38 7.82
N LYS A 85 14.15 -6.17 7.56
CA LYS A 85 15.07 -7.24 7.16
C LYS A 85 15.17 -8.34 8.22
N ALA A 86 15.25 -7.96 9.50
CA ALA A 86 15.29 -8.92 10.60
C ALA A 86 13.94 -9.63 10.75
N TRP A 87 12.84 -8.90 10.58
CA TRP A 87 11.50 -9.47 10.65
C TRP A 87 11.25 -10.48 9.53
N LEU A 88 11.54 -10.13 8.28
CA LEU A 88 11.45 -11.05 7.14
C LEU A 88 12.26 -12.33 7.37
N ALA A 89 13.51 -12.21 7.84
CA ALA A 89 14.33 -13.39 8.14
C ALA A 89 13.70 -14.27 9.23
N GLY A 90 13.16 -13.66 10.29
CA GLY A 90 12.42 -14.36 11.34
C GLY A 90 11.18 -15.06 10.81
N THR A 91 10.40 -14.40 9.96
CA THR A 91 9.18 -14.93 9.34
C THR A 91 9.49 -16.12 8.42
N LYS A 92 10.52 -16.02 7.55
CA LYS A 92 10.97 -17.13 6.69
C LYS A 92 11.37 -18.34 7.53
N LYS A 93 12.14 -18.11 8.61
CA LYS A 93 12.56 -19.17 9.53
C LYS A 93 11.38 -19.82 10.25
N ALA A 94 10.41 -19.03 10.73
CA ALA A 94 9.23 -19.54 11.42
C ALA A 94 8.38 -20.44 10.52
N LYS A 95 8.12 -19.98 9.28
CA LYS A 95 7.35 -20.72 8.28
C LYS A 95 8.02 -22.02 7.82
N ALA A 96 9.35 -22.06 7.79
CA ALA A 96 10.13 -23.25 7.44
C ALA A 96 10.34 -24.22 8.61
N SER A 97 9.89 -23.88 9.83
CA SER A 97 10.12 -24.72 11.00
C SER A 97 9.24 -25.99 10.98
N ALA A 98 9.77 -27.11 11.48
CA ALA A 98 9.02 -28.37 11.56
C ALA A 98 7.76 -28.29 12.44
N ASN A 99 7.69 -27.30 13.33
CA ASN A 99 6.56 -27.05 14.24
C ASN A 99 5.65 -25.92 13.75
N TYR A 100 5.76 -25.52 12.48
CA TYR A 100 4.92 -24.49 11.91
C TYR A 100 3.45 -24.96 11.91
N ASP A 101 2.60 -24.12 12.50
CA ASP A 101 1.16 -24.33 12.53
C ASP A 101 0.48 -23.04 12.07
N PRO A 102 -0.17 -23.02 10.89
CA PRO A 102 -0.90 -21.87 10.39
C PRO A 102 -1.95 -21.37 11.36
N LYS A 103 -2.60 -22.26 12.12
CA LYS A 103 -3.68 -21.89 13.06
C LYS A 103 -3.18 -21.00 14.19
N LYS A 104 -1.89 -21.10 14.53
CA LYS A 104 -1.28 -20.21 15.55
C LYS A 104 -1.17 -18.76 15.07
N HIS A 105 -1.32 -18.52 13.78
CA HIS A 105 -1.16 -17.23 13.15
C HIS A 105 -2.50 -16.62 12.73
N GLU A 106 -3.64 -17.22 13.07
CA GLU A 106 -4.96 -16.65 12.76
C GLU A 106 -5.30 -15.54 13.76
N TYR A 107 -5.16 -14.29 13.33
CA TYR A 107 -5.64 -13.11 14.04
C TYR A 107 -6.83 -12.49 13.31
N ASN A 108 -7.82 -12.06 14.07
CA ASN A 108 -8.81 -11.11 13.60
C ASN A 108 -8.18 -9.71 13.65
N TYR A 109 -8.48 -8.87 12.67
CA TYR A 109 -8.02 -7.49 12.64
C TYR A 109 -9.14 -6.51 12.34
N ASN A 110 -9.06 -5.32 12.93
CA ASN A 110 -10.00 -4.23 12.71
C ASN A 110 -9.25 -2.92 12.41
N PHE A 111 -9.57 -2.30 11.29
CA PHE A 111 -9.08 -0.96 10.96
C PHE A 111 -9.87 0.09 11.75
N VAL A 112 -9.26 0.67 12.78
CA VAL A 112 -9.87 1.70 13.61
C VAL A 112 -9.89 3.05 12.90
N SER A 113 -8.81 3.39 12.22
CA SER A 113 -8.72 4.63 11.44
C SER A 113 -7.74 4.52 10.28
N VAL A 114 -8.07 5.19 9.18
CA VAL A 114 -7.18 5.37 8.02
C VAL A 114 -7.23 6.85 7.63
N ASP A 115 -6.14 7.55 7.87
CA ASP A 115 -5.96 8.95 7.50
C ASP A 115 -4.94 9.08 6.37
N VAL A 116 -5.21 10.00 5.43
CA VAL A 116 -4.34 10.26 4.28
C VAL A 116 -4.30 11.76 4.02
N THR A 117 -3.08 12.30 3.99
CA THR A 117 -2.79 13.69 3.63
C THR A 117 -1.68 13.71 2.57
N GLY A 118 -2.04 14.01 1.32
CA GLY A 118 -1.09 14.02 0.21
C GLY A 118 -0.40 12.66 0.03
N LYS A 119 0.93 12.62 0.22
CA LYS A 119 1.76 11.40 0.13
C LYS A 119 2.04 10.74 1.48
N ALA A 120 1.39 11.17 2.56
CA ALA A 120 1.54 10.60 3.90
C ALA A 120 0.23 9.98 4.37
N ALA A 121 0.31 8.89 5.13
CA ALA A 121 -0.86 8.25 5.72
C ALA A 121 -0.54 7.66 7.09
N ALA A 122 -1.57 7.59 7.94
CA ALA A 122 -1.51 6.96 9.24
C ALA A 122 -2.68 5.97 9.39
N VAL A 123 -2.38 4.77 9.88
CA VAL A 123 -3.36 3.72 10.11
C VAL A 123 -3.28 3.25 11.54
N LYS A 124 -4.44 3.21 12.22
CA LYS A 124 -4.60 2.50 13.49
C LYS A 124 -5.32 1.18 13.20
N ILE A 125 -4.71 0.08 13.58
CA ILE A 125 -5.26 -1.27 13.41
C ILE A 125 -5.16 -2.05 14.71
N GLU A 126 -6.19 -2.80 15.02
CA GLU A 126 -6.30 -3.62 16.22
C GLU A 126 -6.29 -5.10 15.84
N TYR A 127 -5.63 -5.94 16.64
CA TYR A 127 -5.59 -7.39 16.47
C TYR A 127 -6.19 -8.09 17.67
N SER A 128 -7.01 -9.09 17.42
CA SER A 128 -7.54 -9.98 18.45
C SER A 128 -7.35 -11.45 18.07
N LYS A 129 -7.29 -12.30 19.09
CA LYS A 129 -7.20 -13.76 18.98
C LYS A 129 -8.03 -14.39 20.08
N GLU A 130 -8.89 -15.34 19.73
CA GLU A 130 -9.82 -15.98 20.68
C GLU A 130 -10.60 -14.94 21.51
N GLU A 131 -11.15 -13.94 20.81
CA GLU A 131 -11.93 -12.81 21.37
C GLU A 131 -11.16 -11.86 22.31
N LYS A 132 -9.85 -12.07 22.51
CA LYS A 132 -9.00 -11.19 23.31
C LYS A 132 -8.23 -10.24 22.42
N MET A 133 -8.25 -8.95 22.75
CA MET A 133 -7.38 -7.97 22.11
C MET A 133 -5.92 -8.29 22.46
N VAL A 134 -5.04 -8.26 21.46
CA VAL A 134 -3.62 -8.59 21.61
C VAL A 134 -2.74 -7.38 21.28
N TYR A 135 -3.07 -6.66 20.20
CA TYR A 135 -2.29 -5.50 19.79
C TYR A 135 -3.16 -4.34 19.34
N THR A 136 -2.69 -3.12 19.60
CA THR A 136 -3.08 -1.91 18.89
C THR A 136 -1.85 -1.34 18.23
N ASP A 137 -1.85 -1.30 16.90
CA ASP A 137 -0.71 -0.85 16.12
C ASP A 137 -1.01 0.48 15.42
N TYR A 138 -0.01 1.34 15.40
CA TYR A 138 -0.01 2.59 14.65
C TYR A 138 1.03 2.48 13.54
N LEU A 139 0.56 2.47 12.31
CA LEU A 139 1.38 2.36 11.11
C LEU A 139 1.45 3.71 10.43
N LEU A 140 2.66 4.09 10.02
CA LEU A 140 2.88 5.23 9.13
C LEU A 140 3.23 4.71 7.75
N LEU A 141 2.65 5.33 6.73
CA LEU A 141 2.92 5.02 5.33
C LEU A 141 3.32 6.28 4.55
N SER A 142 4.10 6.08 3.50
CA SER A 142 4.43 7.11 2.52
C SER A 142 4.21 6.61 1.10
N LYS A 143 3.75 7.48 0.21
CA LYS A 143 3.55 7.19 -1.21
C LYS A 143 4.82 7.49 -2.00
N PHE A 144 5.42 6.45 -2.54
CA PHE A 144 6.54 6.53 -3.48
C PHE A 144 6.03 6.39 -4.91
N ASP A 145 6.90 6.58 -5.89
CA ASP A 145 6.53 6.38 -7.31
C ASP A 145 6.11 4.93 -7.58
N SER A 146 6.64 3.98 -6.80
CA SER A 146 6.23 2.58 -6.80
C SER A 146 4.93 2.28 -6.02
N GLY A 147 4.25 3.30 -5.49
CA GLY A 147 3.06 3.17 -4.66
C GLY A 147 3.30 3.34 -3.16
N TRP A 148 2.26 3.08 -2.36
CA TRP A 148 2.29 3.20 -0.90
C TRP A 148 3.19 2.14 -0.26
N LYS A 149 3.96 2.54 0.74
CA LYS A 149 4.79 1.65 1.56
C LYS A 149 4.64 1.98 3.03
N ILE A 150 4.62 0.95 3.88
CA ILE A 150 4.67 1.09 5.34
C ILE A 150 6.10 1.43 5.74
N VAL A 151 6.30 2.54 6.45
CA VAL A 151 7.63 3.11 6.77
C VAL A 151 7.97 3.07 8.26
N ALA A 152 6.99 3.03 9.16
CA ALA A 152 7.23 2.90 10.59
C ALA A 152 6.04 2.25 11.31
N LYS A 153 6.32 1.62 12.45
CA LYS A 153 5.31 1.12 13.38
C LYS A 153 5.69 1.45 14.83
N VAL A 154 4.71 1.87 15.61
CA VAL A 154 4.70 1.75 17.08
C VAL A 154 3.47 0.97 17.50
N TYR A 155 3.44 0.43 18.72
CA TYR A 155 2.36 -0.42 19.16
C TYR A 155 2.14 -0.40 20.67
N TYR A 156 0.95 -0.84 21.06
CA TYR A 156 0.62 -1.29 22.40
C TYR A 156 0.31 -2.79 22.36
N SER A 157 0.89 -3.55 23.30
CA SER A 157 0.54 -4.96 23.55
C SER A 157 -0.40 -4.99 24.75
N HIS A 158 -1.56 -5.60 24.58
CA HIS A 158 -2.57 -5.74 25.64
C HIS A 158 -2.24 -6.87 26.62
#